data_AF-A0A7K9YP85-F1
#
_entry.id   AF-A0A7K9YP85-F1
#
_cell.length_a   1.000
_cell.length_b   1.000
_cell.length_c   1.000
_cell.angle_alpha   90.00
_cell.angle_beta   90.00
_cell.angle_gamma   90.00
#
_symmetry.space_group_name_H-M   'P 1'
#
loop_
_entity.id
_entity.type
_entity.pdbx_description
1 polymer ?
#
loop_
_entity_poly.entity_id
_entity_poly.type
_entity_poly.pdbx_seq_one_letter_code
_entity_poly.pdbx_strand_id
1 'polypeptide(L)'
;SSQTYSQEIELACQKEKEFVKHSVECTWNLAEAQQKLDSLALHNAESSEQEHAQAKTEVAELRWREEEWRRKEEALNQGERQDLWNIDLVSKEVFNKSFINQKRKETEDEDAAESFMKKHEQKIRHFGMMRRWDDSQRFLSDHPYLVSEETSKYLMLWCFHLEAEQKRALMEQVAHQAVVMQFIIEIAKNCNVDPRGCFRLFFQKAKVREGYFEAFKSELEAFKTRVRIWSQSDSFQAILLYNPTINPSLLWEIKLSIFHLLQNTGDLQGSINTNVCSLNSVIQRDEEESKMMDTA
;
A
#
# COMPACT_ATOMS: atom_id res chain seq x y z
N SER A 1 -54.90 11.61 -81.97
CA SER A 1 -54.88 12.41 -80.74
C SER A 1 -55.39 11.70 -79.49
N SER A 2 -56.47 10.91 -79.53
CA SER A 2 -57.07 10.35 -78.31
C SER A 2 -56.23 9.28 -77.59
N GLN A 3 -55.44 8.48 -78.31
CA GLN A 3 -54.57 7.44 -77.72
C GLN A 3 -53.38 8.01 -76.96
N THR A 4 -52.75 9.07 -77.50
CA THR A 4 -51.62 9.77 -76.88
C THR A 4 -52.04 10.45 -75.58
N TYR A 5 -53.22 11.07 -75.55
CA TYR A 5 -53.79 11.71 -74.36
C TYR A 5 -54.08 10.72 -73.23
N SER A 6 -54.59 9.52 -73.54
CA SER A 6 -54.83 8.47 -72.54
C SER A 6 -53.53 7.95 -71.91
N GLN A 7 -52.48 7.82 -72.72
CA GLN A 7 -51.17 7.32 -72.29
C GLN A 7 -50.42 8.35 -71.42
N GLU A 8 -50.57 9.63 -71.72
CA GLU A 8 -50.06 10.74 -70.89
C GLU A 8 -50.75 10.82 -69.52
N ILE A 9 -52.07 10.59 -69.47
CA ILE A 9 -52.84 10.55 -68.20
C ILE A 9 -52.41 9.36 -67.34
N GLU A 10 -52.22 8.18 -67.93
CA GLU A 10 -51.82 6.97 -67.21
C GLU A 10 -50.40 7.11 -66.62
N LEU A 11 -49.49 7.73 -67.37
CA LEU A 11 -48.13 8.03 -66.91
C LEU A 11 -48.11 9.07 -65.78
N ALA A 12 -48.97 10.10 -65.86
CA ALA A 12 -49.15 11.07 -64.78
C ALA A 12 -49.72 10.42 -63.52
N CYS A 13 -50.69 9.50 -63.65
CA CYS A 13 -51.27 8.76 -62.53
C CYS A 13 -50.26 7.84 -61.84
N GLN A 14 -49.42 7.15 -62.61
CA GLN A 14 -48.36 6.31 -62.07
C GLN A 14 -47.28 7.14 -61.34
N LYS A 15 -46.89 8.28 -61.90
CA LYS A 15 -45.92 9.19 -61.28
C LYS A 15 -46.44 9.77 -59.96
N GLU A 16 -47.73 10.14 -59.91
CA GLU A 16 -48.38 10.61 -58.70
C GLU A 16 -48.42 9.52 -57.62
N LYS A 17 -48.75 8.28 -58.00
CA LYS A 17 -48.77 7.14 -57.07
C LYS A 17 -47.40 6.84 -56.48
N GLU A 18 -46.34 6.91 -57.28
CA GLU A 18 -44.96 6.73 -56.81
C GLU A 18 -44.51 7.88 -55.91
N PHE A 19 -44.88 9.12 -56.25
CA PHE A 19 -44.62 10.29 -55.42
C PHE A 19 -45.30 10.18 -54.05
N VAL A 20 -46.59 9.82 -54.02
CA VAL A 20 -47.35 9.59 -52.79
C VAL A 20 -46.71 8.46 -51.97
N LYS A 21 -46.31 7.36 -52.62
CA LYS A 21 -45.64 6.25 -51.93
C LYS A 21 -44.35 6.70 -51.24
N HIS A 22 -43.48 7.41 -51.96
CA HIS A 22 -42.23 7.91 -51.39
C HIS A 22 -42.45 8.96 -50.31
N SER A 23 -43.48 9.82 -50.45
CA SER A 23 -43.84 10.79 -49.43
C SER A 23 -44.30 10.09 -48.14
N VAL A 24 -45.16 9.09 -48.23
CA VAL A 24 -45.66 8.31 -47.08
C VAL A 24 -44.53 7.51 -46.42
N GLU A 25 -43.65 6.89 -47.21
CA GLU A 25 -42.50 6.15 -46.68
C GLU A 25 -41.52 7.08 -45.94
N CYS A 26 -41.27 8.27 -46.49
CA CYS A 26 -40.42 9.27 -45.86
C CYS A 26 -41.01 9.80 -44.53
N THR A 27 -42.32 10.09 -44.51
CA THR A 27 -42.99 10.54 -43.27
C THR A 27 -43.07 9.45 -42.22
N TRP A 28 -43.28 8.19 -42.62
CA TRP A 28 -43.24 7.04 -41.72
C TRP A 28 -41.86 6.86 -41.10
N ASN A 29 -40.80 6.84 -41.92
CA ASN A 29 -39.43 6.65 -41.44
C ASN A 29 -39.00 7.79 -40.50
N LEU A 30 -39.44 9.02 -40.77
CA LEU A 30 -39.19 10.17 -39.89
C LEU A 30 -39.93 10.04 -38.55
N ALA A 31 -41.19 9.60 -38.56
CA ALA A 31 -41.95 9.34 -37.35
C ALA A 31 -41.32 8.22 -36.50
N GLU A 32 -40.85 7.14 -37.15
CA GLU A 32 -40.17 6.04 -36.47
C GLU A 32 -38.82 6.47 -35.86
N ALA A 33 -38.04 7.29 -36.60
CA ALA A 33 -36.80 7.85 -36.09
C ALA A 33 -37.04 8.77 -34.89
N GLN A 34 -38.09 9.59 -34.93
CA GLN A 34 -38.47 10.46 -33.81
C GLN A 34 -38.89 9.64 -32.58
N GLN A 35 -39.69 8.60 -32.76
CA GLN A 35 -40.11 7.71 -31.66
C GLN A 35 -38.91 7.02 -30.98
N LYS A 36 -37.89 6.63 -31.76
CA LYS A 36 -36.65 6.04 -31.22
C LYS A 36 -35.85 7.05 -30.40
N LEU A 37 -35.76 8.30 -30.85
CA LEU A 37 -35.09 9.37 -30.10
C LEU A 37 -35.81 9.65 -28.77
N ASP A 38 -37.13 9.74 -28.78
CA ASP A 38 -37.92 10.01 -27.57
C ASP A 38 -37.78 8.87 -26.55
N SER A 39 -37.77 7.61 -27.02
CA SER A 39 -37.58 6.43 -26.17
C SER A 39 -36.18 6.39 -25.52
N LEU A 40 -35.14 6.75 -26.27
CA LEU A 40 -33.77 6.83 -25.75
C LEU A 40 -33.60 7.98 -24.75
N ALA A 41 -34.24 9.13 -25.01
CA ALA A 41 -34.21 10.28 -24.10
C ALA A 41 -34.84 9.94 -22.74
N LEU A 42 -35.97 9.24 -22.74
CA LEU A 42 -36.65 8.80 -21.51
C LEU A 42 -35.78 7.82 -20.70
N HIS A 43 -35.22 6.79 -21.35
CA HIS A 43 -34.39 5.81 -20.65
C HIS A 43 -33.10 6.43 -20.08
N ASN A 44 -32.51 7.41 -20.77
CA ASN A 44 -31.32 8.11 -20.28
C ASN A 44 -31.65 9.00 -19.06
N ALA A 45 -32.81 9.67 -19.07
CA ALA A 45 -33.27 10.47 -17.95
C ALA A 45 -33.57 9.61 -16.70
N GLU A 46 -34.28 8.48 -16.88
CA GLU A 46 -34.59 7.55 -15.78
C GLU A 46 -33.33 6.92 -15.18
N SER A 47 -32.36 6.51 -16.01
CA SER A 47 -31.07 5.96 -15.55
C SER A 47 -30.28 6.99 -14.74
N SER A 48 -30.19 8.23 -15.23
CA SER A 48 -29.49 9.32 -14.54
C SER A 48 -30.15 9.69 -13.21
N GLU A 49 -31.48 9.75 -13.17
CA GLU A 49 -32.22 10.06 -11.94
C GLU A 49 -32.08 8.95 -10.88
N GLN A 50 -32.06 7.69 -11.31
CA GLN A 50 -31.81 6.54 -10.43
C GLN A 50 -30.39 6.57 -9.84
N GLU A 51 -29.36 6.83 -10.65
CA GLU A 51 -27.97 6.97 -10.18
C GLU A 51 -27.82 8.14 -9.19
N HIS A 52 -28.46 9.28 -9.48
CA HIS A 52 -28.49 10.41 -8.57
C HIS A 52 -29.20 10.12 -7.23
N ALA A 53 -30.29 9.35 -7.25
CA ALA A 53 -30.99 8.93 -6.02
C ALA A 53 -30.15 7.97 -5.18
N GLN A 54 -29.44 7.03 -5.82
CA GLN A 54 -28.53 6.11 -5.15
C GLN A 54 -27.36 6.85 -4.51
N ALA A 55 -26.70 7.74 -5.26
CA ALA A 55 -25.60 8.56 -4.75
C ALA A 55 -26.03 9.45 -3.56
N LYS A 56 -27.23 10.06 -3.60
CA LYS A 56 -27.76 10.83 -2.47
C LYS A 56 -27.99 9.97 -1.22
N THR A 57 -28.47 8.74 -1.40
CA THR A 57 -28.70 7.81 -0.29
C THR A 57 -27.37 7.37 0.33
N GLU A 58 -26.38 7.02 -0.50
CA GLU A 58 -25.04 6.64 -0.05
C GLU A 58 -24.34 7.79 0.71
N VAL A 59 -24.46 9.03 0.23
CA VAL A 59 -23.94 10.22 0.93
C VAL A 59 -24.61 10.41 2.29
N ALA A 60 -25.91 10.19 2.40
CA ALA A 60 -26.63 10.30 3.68
C ALA A 60 -26.19 9.21 4.67
N GLU A 61 -26.01 7.97 4.21
CA GLU A 61 -25.51 6.86 5.04
C GLU A 61 -24.08 7.10 5.52
N LEU A 62 -23.20 7.62 4.66
CA LEU A 62 -21.83 7.96 5.03
C LEU A 62 -21.78 9.07 6.07
N ARG A 63 -22.58 10.13 5.91
CA ARG A 63 -22.70 11.21 6.91
C ARG A 63 -23.21 10.72 8.25
N TRP A 64 -24.19 9.81 8.25
CA TRP A 64 -24.68 9.19 9.48
C TRP A 64 -23.58 8.38 10.19
N ARG A 65 -22.81 7.60 9.41
CA ARG A 65 -21.71 6.77 9.94
C ARG A 65 -20.58 7.62 10.51
N GLU A 66 -20.20 8.71 9.83
CA GLU A 66 -19.22 9.69 10.33
C GLU A 66 -19.65 10.27 11.69
N GLU A 67 -20.90 10.72 11.78
CA GLU A 67 -21.47 11.29 13.01
C GLU A 67 -21.57 10.27 14.16
N GLU A 68 -21.84 9.00 13.84
CA GLU A 68 -21.79 7.91 14.83
C GLU A 68 -20.37 7.68 15.36
N TRP A 69 -19.36 7.72 14.50
CA TRP A 69 -17.96 7.59 14.90
C TRP A 69 -17.48 8.79 15.70
N ARG A 70 -17.89 10.00 15.34
CA ARG A 70 -17.60 11.22 16.10
C ARG A 70 -18.13 11.13 17.54
N ARG A 71 -19.36 10.65 17.73
CA ARG A 71 -19.91 10.37 19.07
C ARG A 71 -19.11 9.33 19.86
N LYS A 72 -18.61 8.27 19.20
CA LYS A 72 -17.79 7.23 19.86
C LYS A 72 -16.43 7.77 20.28
N GLU A 73 -15.81 8.62 19.46
CA GLU A 73 -14.55 9.29 19.78
C GLU A 73 -14.70 10.26 20.97
N GLU A 74 -15.77 11.07 20.98
CA GLU A 74 -16.06 11.98 22.09
C GLU A 74 -16.31 11.23 23.40
N ALA A 75 -16.97 10.06 23.37
CA ALA A 75 -17.20 9.23 24.56
C ALA A 75 -15.89 8.64 25.13
N LEU A 76 -14.95 8.23 24.26
CA LEU A 76 -13.64 7.74 24.68
C LEU A 76 -12.80 8.86 25.32
N ASN A 77 -12.79 10.04 24.71
CA ASN A 77 -12.05 11.19 25.22
C ASN A 77 -12.61 11.70 26.57
N GLN A 78 -13.94 11.63 26.78
CA GLN A 78 -14.55 11.93 28.06
C GLN A 78 -14.20 10.89 29.14
N GLY A 79 -14.09 9.60 28.79
CA GLY A 79 -13.63 8.54 29.69
C GLY A 79 -12.18 8.74 30.11
N GLU A 80 -11.29 9.03 29.17
CA GLU A 80 -9.87 9.33 29.44
C GLU A 80 -9.72 10.58 30.33
N ARG A 81 -10.57 11.59 30.12
CA ARG A 81 -10.61 12.78 30.97
C ARG A 81 -11.19 12.50 32.36
N GLN A 82 -12.20 11.63 32.50
CA GLN A 82 -12.72 11.19 33.80
C GLN A 82 -11.70 10.35 34.59
N ASP A 83 -10.92 9.51 33.90
CA ASP A 83 -9.85 8.71 34.49
C ASP A 83 -8.69 9.59 35.02
N LEU A 84 -8.46 10.76 34.42
CA LEU A 84 -7.45 11.73 34.86
C LEU A 84 -7.85 12.55 36.11
N TRP A 85 -9.15 12.64 36.45
CA TRP A 85 -9.62 13.42 37.62
C TRP A 85 -10.05 12.57 38.82
N ASN A 86 -10.04 11.23 38.70
CA ASN A 86 -10.35 10.30 39.79
C ASN A 86 -9.12 9.92 40.66
N ILE A 87 -8.10 10.79 40.73
CA ILE A 87 -6.94 10.61 41.62
C ILE A 87 -6.54 11.97 42.22
N ASP A 88 -7.37 12.52 43.10
CA ASP A 88 -6.86 13.24 44.26
C ASP A 88 -7.92 13.33 45.37
N LEU A 89 -7.92 12.36 46.28
CA LEU A 89 -8.14 12.60 47.70
C LEU A 89 -7.78 11.33 48.50
N VAL A 90 -6.84 11.49 49.44
CA VAL A 90 -6.50 10.56 50.55
C VAL A 90 -5.45 9.48 50.22
N SER A 91 -4.17 9.79 50.46
CA SER A 91 -3.49 9.53 51.74
C SER A 91 -1.97 9.55 51.60
N LYS A 92 -1.33 10.03 52.66
CA LYS A 92 0.08 10.36 52.80
C LYS A 92 0.88 9.08 53.06
N GLU A 93 1.52 8.51 52.04
CA GLU A 93 2.44 7.39 52.23
C GLU A 93 3.90 7.84 52.08
N VAL A 94 4.57 7.88 53.23
CA VAL A 94 5.99 8.18 53.37
C VAL A 94 6.75 6.89 53.05
N PHE A 95 7.47 6.89 51.94
CA PHE A 95 8.40 5.84 51.46
C PHE A 95 7.81 4.84 50.44
N ASN A 96 7.98 5.18 49.15
CA ASN A 96 8.00 4.19 48.07
C ASN A 96 9.24 4.45 47.20
N LYS A 97 10.21 3.52 47.24
CA LYS A 97 11.38 3.51 46.37
C LYS A 97 10.95 2.95 45.01
N SER A 98 10.43 3.81 44.15
CA SER A 98 10.11 3.44 42.77
C SER A 98 11.35 3.59 41.90
N PHE A 99 11.87 2.47 41.39
CA PHE A 99 12.81 2.50 40.27
C PHE A 99 12.03 2.94 39.03
N ILE A 100 12.13 4.22 38.68
CA ILE A 100 11.68 4.76 37.40
C ILE A 100 12.62 4.16 36.34
N ASN A 101 12.07 3.36 35.42
CA ASN A 101 12.80 2.94 34.23
C ASN A 101 12.91 4.17 33.31
N GLN A 102 13.89 5.02 33.60
CA GLN A 102 14.23 6.17 32.79
C GLN A 102 14.56 5.65 31.40
N LYS A 103 13.77 6.05 30.38
CA LYS A 103 14.10 5.81 28.97
C LYS A 103 15.52 6.33 28.74
N ARG A 104 16.49 5.42 28.64
CA ARG A 104 17.81 5.76 28.15
C ARG A 104 17.60 6.24 26.72
N LYS A 105 18.04 7.46 26.43
CA LYS A 105 18.28 7.86 25.05
C LYS A 105 19.29 6.86 24.50
N GLU A 106 18.91 6.17 23.44
CA GLU A 106 19.79 5.32 22.67
C GLU A 106 20.76 6.25 21.95
N THR A 107 21.88 6.54 22.61
CA THR A 107 23.09 6.92 21.90
C THR A 107 23.55 5.63 21.23
N GLU A 108 23.41 5.55 19.91
CA GLU A 108 23.87 4.42 19.10
C GLU A 108 25.39 4.28 19.25
N ASP A 109 25.82 3.38 20.15
CA ASP A 109 27.18 2.85 20.16
C ASP A 109 27.23 1.75 19.08
N GLU A 110 27.92 2.01 17.97
CA GLU A 110 28.15 1.03 16.91
C GLU A 110 28.79 -0.26 17.45
N ASP A 111 29.66 -0.15 18.46
CA ASP A 111 30.29 -1.26 19.18
C ASP A 111 29.26 -2.17 19.89
N ALA A 112 28.13 -1.59 20.34
CA ALA A 112 27.07 -2.34 21.01
C ALA A 112 26.23 -3.14 20.00
N ALA A 113 26.00 -2.60 18.80
CA ALA A 113 25.31 -3.29 17.72
C ALA A 113 26.12 -4.48 17.18
N GLU A 114 27.44 -4.30 17.05
CA GLU A 114 28.35 -5.37 16.62
C GLU A 114 28.41 -6.51 17.66
N SER A 115 28.50 -6.15 18.93
CA SER A 115 28.44 -7.10 20.05
C SER A 115 27.10 -7.84 20.13
N PHE A 116 25.98 -7.15 19.86
CA PHE A 116 24.64 -7.76 19.83
C PHE A 116 24.52 -8.82 18.73
N MET A 117 24.91 -8.47 17.50
CA MET A 117 24.84 -9.38 16.35
C MET A 117 25.68 -10.63 16.59
N LYS A 118 26.90 -10.49 17.08
CA LYS A 118 27.81 -11.60 17.36
C LYS A 118 27.30 -12.50 18.49
N LYS A 119 26.75 -11.89 19.55
CA LYS A 119 26.22 -12.63 20.71
C LYS A 119 24.97 -13.45 20.39
N HIS A 120 24.11 -12.94 19.50
CA HIS A 120 22.81 -13.54 19.20
C HIS A 120 22.73 -14.17 17.80
N GLU A 121 23.86 -14.26 17.10
CA GLU A 121 23.96 -14.74 15.71
C GLU A 121 23.23 -16.06 15.47
N GLN A 122 23.45 -17.06 16.33
CA GLN A 122 22.83 -18.38 16.17
C GLN A 122 21.30 -18.31 16.21
N LYS A 123 20.75 -17.45 17.07
CA LYS A 123 19.31 -17.26 17.22
C LYS A 123 18.74 -16.44 16.06
N ILE A 124 19.47 -15.44 15.58
CA ILE A 124 19.11 -14.68 14.38
C ILE A 124 19.08 -15.60 13.15
N ARG A 125 20.11 -16.43 12.96
CA ARG A 125 20.15 -17.41 11.87
C ARG A 125 19.01 -18.42 11.97
N HIS A 126 18.71 -18.89 13.18
CA HIS A 126 17.60 -19.80 13.41
C HIS A 126 16.25 -19.18 13.01
N PHE A 127 16.00 -17.92 13.41
CA PHE A 127 14.84 -17.17 12.94
C PHE A 127 14.83 -17.06 11.41
N GLY A 128 15.96 -16.71 10.79
CA GLY A 128 16.09 -16.59 9.34
C GLY A 128 15.77 -17.88 8.56
N MET A 129 15.89 -19.05 9.18
CA MET A 129 15.53 -20.33 8.54
C MET A 129 14.04 -20.68 8.67
N MET A 130 13.26 -19.94 9.46
CA MET A 130 11.82 -20.19 9.64
C MET A 130 10.99 -19.79 8.42
N ARG A 131 9.72 -20.24 8.39
CA ARG A 131 8.77 -19.89 7.33
C ARG A 131 7.33 -19.78 7.80
N ARG A 132 6.91 -20.68 8.68
CA ARG A 132 5.54 -20.70 9.19
C ARG A 132 5.32 -19.53 10.14
N TRP A 133 4.22 -18.81 9.93
CA TRP A 133 3.86 -17.64 10.73
C TRP A 133 3.75 -17.93 12.23
N ASP A 134 3.11 -19.04 12.60
CA ASP A 134 2.95 -19.43 14.00
C ASP A 134 4.29 -19.72 14.68
N ASP A 135 5.19 -20.40 13.97
CA ASP A 135 6.51 -20.74 14.49
C ASP A 135 7.37 -19.49 14.66
N SER A 136 7.39 -18.60 13.66
CA SER A 136 8.09 -17.32 13.72
C SER A 136 7.55 -16.43 14.86
N GLN A 137 6.23 -16.32 15.01
CA GLN A 137 5.62 -15.51 16.07
C GLN A 137 5.92 -16.08 17.47
N ARG A 138 5.87 -17.41 17.63
CA ARG A 138 6.21 -18.08 18.89
C ARG A 138 7.69 -17.88 19.23
N PHE A 139 8.57 -18.07 18.25
CA PHE A 139 10.01 -17.89 18.46
C PHE A 139 10.37 -16.47 18.89
N LEU A 140 9.76 -15.45 18.27
CA LEU A 140 9.95 -14.05 18.67
C LEU A 140 9.33 -13.74 20.04
N SER A 141 8.28 -14.46 20.45
CA SER A 141 7.73 -14.36 21.82
C SER A 141 8.69 -14.94 22.86
N ASP A 142 9.38 -16.03 22.53
CA ASP A 142 10.40 -16.64 23.40
C ASP A 142 11.72 -15.84 23.40
N HIS A 143 11.98 -15.07 22.34
CA HIS A 143 13.18 -14.25 22.17
C HIS A 143 12.86 -12.81 21.74
N PRO A 144 12.20 -11.98 22.57
CA PRO A 144 11.75 -10.64 22.18
C PRO A 144 12.89 -9.69 21.83
N TYR A 145 14.09 -9.90 22.38
CA TYR A 145 15.26 -9.07 22.10
C TYR A 145 15.71 -9.14 20.63
N LEU A 146 15.34 -10.19 19.89
CA LEU A 146 15.60 -10.32 18.44
C LEU A 146 14.72 -9.40 17.60
N VAL A 147 13.65 -8.85 18.15
CA VAL A 147 12.82 -7.88 17.46
C VAL A 147 13.50 -6.52 17.53
N SER A 148 14.45 -6.29 16.63
CA SER A 148 15.30 -5.10 16.59
C SER A 148 15.80 -4.78 15.17
N GLU A 149 16.25 -3.54 14.96
CA GLU A 149 16.80 -3.13 13.66
C GLU A 149 18.09 -3.88 13.32
N GLU A 150 18.93 -4.19 14.30
CA GLU A 150 20.19 -4.94 14.11
C GLU A 150 19.91 -6.33 13.54
N THR A 151 18.83 -6.97 14.01
CA THR A 151 18.42 -8.29 13.50
C THR A 151 17.96 -8.19 12.04
N SER A 152 17.21 -7.14 11.68
CA SER A 152 16.83 -6.88 10.27
C SER A 152 18.07 -6.68 9.39
N LYS A 153 19.00 -5.81 9.83
CA LYS A 153 20.27 -5.52 9.14
C LYS A 153 21.10 -6.78 8.92
N TYR A 154 21.26 -7.62 9.96
CA TYR A 154 21.98 -8.89 9.86
C TYR A 154 21.37 -9.82 8.81
N LEU A 155 20.05 -10.02 8.83
CA LEU A 155 19.36 -10.91 7.90
C LEU A 155 19.48 -10.42 6.45
N MET A 156 19.36 -9.11 6.23
CA MET A 156 19.57 -8.51 4.90
C MET A 156 20.99 -8.75 4.41
N LEU A 157 22.01 -8.47 5.23
CA LEU A 157 23.41 -8.73 4.88
C LEU A 157 23.67 -10.22 4.59
N TRP A 158 23.06 -11.11 5.37
CA TRP A 158 23.16 -12.54 5.15
C TRP A 158 22.58 -12.95 3.79
N CYS A 159 21.49 -12.33 3.33
CA CYS A 159 20.95 -12.57 1.99
C CYS A 159 21.95 -12.23 0.88
N PHE A 160 22.61 -11.07 0.96
CA PHE A 160 23.65 -10.68 -0.01
C PHE A 160 24.84 -11.64 0.01
N HIS A 161 25.25 -12.09 1.20
CA HIS A 161 26.31 -13.08 1.33
C HIS A 161 25.93 -14.44 0.71
N LEU A 162 24.70 -14.90 0.92
CA LEU A 162 24.21 -16.15 0.34
C LEU A 162 24.10 -16.08 -1.19
N GLU A 163 23.67 -14.94 -1.75
CA GLU A 163 23.66 -14.76 -3.21
C GLU A 163 25.07 -14.75 -3.80
N ALA A 164 26.01 -14.08 -3.13
CA ALA A 164 27.42 -14.08 -3.50
C ALA A 164 28.04 -15.49 -3.52
N GLU A 165 27.63 -16.36 -2.60
CA GLU A 165 28.02 -17.77 -2.55
C GLU A 165 27.19 -18.67 -3.49
N GLN A 166 26.30 -18.09 -4.30
CA GLN A 166 25.37 -18.79 -5.20
C GLN A 166 24.40 -19.75 -4.47
N LYS A 167 24.16 -19.56 -3.17
CA LYS A 167 23.22 -20.32 -2.34
C LYS A 167 21.79 -19.75 -2.45
N ARG A 168 21.28 -19.65 -3.68
CA ARG A 168 20.02 -18.93 -3.98
C ARG A 168 18.81 -19.43 -3.21
N ALA A 169 18.60 -20.74 -3.14
CA ALA A 169 17.44 -21.30 -2.43
C ALA A 169 17.44 -20.94 -0.94
N LEU A 170 18.63 -20.90 -0.31
CA LEU A 170 18.76 -20.49 1.08
C LEU A 170 18.61 -18.96 1.22
N MET A 171 19.14 -18.16 0.28
CA MET A 171 18.93 -16.72 0.24
C MET A 171 17.43 -16.39 0.22
N GLU A 172 16.63 -17.04 -0.63
CA GLU A 172 15.20 -16.79 -0.71
C GLU A 172 14.45 -17.14 0.59
N GLN A 173 14.88 -18.20 1.27
CA GLN A 173 14.35 -18.58 2.57
C GLN A 173 14.66 -17.52 3.63
N VAL A 174 15.91 -17.04 3.69
CA VAL A 174 16.32 -16.01 4.65
C VAL A 174 15.67 -14.66 4.32
N ALA A 175 15.53 -14.33 3.03
CA ALA A 175 14.90 -13.10 2.54
C ALA A 175 13.45 -12.98 3.04
N HIS A 176 12.72 -14.09 3.08
CA HIS A 176 11.37 -14.10 3.65
C HIS A 176 11.37 -13.53 5.08
N GLN A 177 12.25 -14.03 5.95
CA GLN A 177 12.30 -13.60 7.35
C GLN A 177 12.93 -12.21 7.52
N ALA A 178 13.85 -11.81 6.63
CA ALA A 178 14.37 -10.44 6.60
C ALA A 178 13.24 -9.43 6.36
N VAL A 179 12.39 -9.67 5.37
CA VAL A 179 11.24 -8.80 5.06
C VAL A 179 10.19 -8.84 6.16
N VAL A 180 9.99 -9.99 6.84
CA VAL A 180 9.12 -10.07 8.03
C VAL A 180 9.60 -9.14 9.14
N MET A 181 10.89 -9.20 9.48
CA MET A 181 11.45 -8.33 10.52
C MET A 181 11.34 -6.85 10.11
N GLN A 182 11.59 -6.54 8.84
CA GLN A 182 11.44 -5.18 8.31
C GLN A 182 10.00 -4.65 8.44
N PHE A 183 9.00 -5.46 8.10
CA PHE A 183 7.59 -5.08 8.24
C PHE A 183 7.19 -4.89 9.70
N ILE A 184 7.71 -5.71 10.63
CA ILE A 184 7.49 -5.53 12.06
C ILE A 184 8.02 -4.17 12.53
N ILE A 185 9.26 -3.81 12.14
CA ILE A 185 9.87 -2.51 12.47
C ILE A 185 9.06 -1.37 11.85
N GLU A 186 8.59 -1.54 10.61
CA GLU A 186 7.78 -0.52 9.91
C GLU A 186 6.42 -0.28 10.60
N ILE A 187 5.75 -1.33 11.07
CA ILE A 187 4.53 -1.17 11.89
C ILE A 187 4.85 -0.39 13.17
N ALA A 188 5.96 -0.71 13.83
CA ALA A 188 6.37 -0.07 15.07
C ALA A 188 6.62 1.43 14.89
N LYS A 189 7.31 1.80 13.80
CA LYS A 189 7.54 3.19 13.39
C LYS A 189 6.23 3.93 13.14
N ASN A 190 5.33 3.33 12.35
CA ASN A 190 4.03 3.93 12.04
C ASN A 190 3.11 4.09 13.27
N CYS A 191 3.24 3.21 14.26
CA CYS A 191 2.49 3.30 15.52
C CYS A 191 3.24 4.08 16.63
N ASN A 192 4.47 4.54 16.38
CA ASN A 192 5.35 5.18 17.36
C ASN A 192 5.51 4.37 18.68
N VAL A 193 5.65 3.04 18.55
CA VAL A 193 5.82 2.10 19.67
C VAL A 193 7.09 1.27 19.48
N ASP A 194 7.59 0.69 20.56
CA ASP A 194 8.69 -0.27 20.49
C ASP A 194 8.26 -1.53 19.69
N PRO A 195 9.08 -2.01 18.73
CA PRO A 195 8.70 -3.14 17.88
C PRO A 195 8.47 -4.44 18.66
N ARG A 196 9.10 -4.61 19.82
CA ARG A 196 8.90 -5.75 20.73
C ARG A 196 7.50 -5.74 21.36
N GLY A 197 6.87 -4.57 21.45
CA GLY A 197 5.51 -4.41 21.95
C GLY A 197 4.43 -4.72 20.91
N CYS A 198 4.75 -4.58 19.61
CA CYS A 198 3.73 -4.63 18.55
C CYS A 198 3.95 -5.71 17.48
N PHE A 199 5.04 -6.49 17.53
CA PHE A 199 5.35 -7.48 16.47
C PHE A 199 4.23 -8.50 16.19
N ARG A 200 3.40 -8.83 17.18
CA ARG A 200 2.25 -9.73 17.00
C ARG A 200 1.21 -9.18 16.02
N LEU A 201 1.11 -7.85 15.89
CA LEU A 201 0.19 -7.18 14.98
C LEU A 201 0.52 -7.49 13.52
N PHE A 202 1.81 -7.62 13.17
CA PHE A 202 2.24 -8.06 11.85
C PHE A 202 1.63 -9.42 11.50
N PHE A 203 1.83 -10.43 12.37
CA PHE A 203 1.36 -11.79 12.12
C PHE A 203 -0.16 -11.89 12.09
N GLN A 204 -0.88 -11.06 12.86
CA GLN A 204 -2.34 -10.95 12.77
C GLN A 204 -2.78 -10.38 11.42
N LYS A 205 -2.16 -9.27 10.97
CA LYS A 205 -2.48 -8.63 9.69
C LYS A 205 -2.17 -9.53 8.50
N ALA A 206 -1.03 -10.22 8.52
CA ALA A 206 -0.60 -11.14 7.46
C ALA A 206 -1.54 -12.35 7.27
N LYS A 207 -2.27 -12.76 8.32
CA LYS A 207 -3.21 -13.89 8.25
C LYS A 207 -4.60 -13.51 7.75
N VAL A 208 -5.04 -12.27 7.99
CA VAL A 208 -6.45 -11.88 7.84
C VAL A 208 -6.69 -10.96 6.63
N ARG A 209 -5.69 -10.15 6.23
CA ARG A 209 -5.88 -9.11 5.20
C ARG A 209 -5.14 -9.46 3.91
N GLU A 210 -5.88 -9.81 2.87
CA GLU A 210 -5.32 -10.16 1.55
C GLU A 210 -4.42 -9.06 0.96
N GLY A 211 -4.84 -7.79 1.00
CA GLY A 211 -4.03 -6.69 0.48
C GLY A 211 -2.70 -6.46 1.22
N TYR A 212 -2.65 -6.76 2.52
CA TYR A 212 -1.40 -6.66 3.30
C TYR A 212 -0.44 -7.78 2.93
N PHE A 213 -0.98 -8.98 2.72
CA PHE A 213 -0.20 -10.14 2.30
C PHE A 213 0.36 -9.96 0.88
N GLU A 214 -0.39 -9.35 -0.04
CA GLU A 214 0.13 -9.04 -1.38
C GLU A 214 1.22 -7.96 -1.36
N ALA A 215 1.08 -6.92 -0.53
CA ALA A 215 2.16 -5.95 -0.33
C ALA A 215 3.44 -6.63 0.20
N PHE A 216 3.29 -7.55 1.15
CA PHE A 216 4.41 -8.35 1.66
C PHE A 216 5.07 -9.21 0.57
N LYS A 217 4.29 -9.92 -0.26
CA LYS A 217 4.84 -10.71 -1.37
C LYS A 217 5.56 -9.85 -2.39
N SER A 218 4.96 -8.71 -2.75
CA SER A 218 5.56 -7.75 -3.69
C SER A 218 6.92 -7.26 -3.19
N GLU A 219 6.99 -6.84 -1.91
CA GLU A 219 8.25 -6.38 -1.33
C GLU A 219 9.28 -7.51 -1.20
N LEU A 220 8.84 -8.74 -0.92
CA LEU A 220 9.72 -9.90 -0.89
C LEU A 220 10.35 -10.19 -2.27
N GLU A 221 9.58 -10.12 -3.35
CA GLU A 221 10.11 -10.25 -4.71
C GLU A 221 11.03 -9.08 -5.09
N ALA A 222 10.67 -7.85 -4.70
CA ALA A 222 11.49 -6.67 -4.93
C ALA A 222 12.85 -6.78 -4.21
N PHE A 223 12.84 -7.19 -2.93
CA PHE A 223 14.06 -7.40 -2.16
C PHE A 223 14.95 -8.50 -2.77
N LYS A 224 14.41 -9.66 -3.12
CA LYS A 224 15.17 -10.73 -3.80
C LYS A 224 15.78 -10.24 -5.11
N THR A 225 15.05 -9.42 -5.87
CA THR A 225 15.54 -8.83 -7.12
C THR A 225 16.72 -7.88 -6.86
N ARG A 226 16.63 -7.00 -5.85
CA ARG A 226 17.73 -6.11 -5.45
C ARG A 226 18.99 -6.90 -5.07
N VAL A 227 18.83 -7.99 -4.29
CA VAL A 227 19.94 -8.87 -3.90
C VAL A 227 20.62 -9.52 -5.11
N ARG A 228 19.83 -10.01 -6.07
CA ARG A 228 20.36 -10.64 -7.30
C ARG A 228 21.08 -9.64 -8.22
N ILE A 229 20.52 -8.45 -8.41
CA ILE A 229 21.14 -7.39 -9.22
C ILE A 229 22.48 -6.98 -8.62
N TRP A 230 22.54 -6.84 -7.28
CA TRP A 230 23.77 -6.48 -6.59
C TRP A 230 24.90 -7.51 -6.80
N SER A 231 24.57 -8.79 -6.86
CA SER A 231 25.58 -9.83 -7.19
C SER A 231 26.14 -9.71 -8.61
N GLN A 232 25.47 -9.00 -9.52
CA GLN A 232 25.88 -8.83 -10.91
C GLN A 232 26.60 -7.49 -11.16
N SER A 233 26.57 -6.55 -10.21
CA SER A 233 27.18 -5.23 -10.39
C SER A 233 28.70 -5.24 -10.19
N ASP A 234 29.41 -4.37 -10.90
CA ASP A 234 30.88 -4.23 -10.83
C ASP A 234 31.41 -3.88 -9.43
N SER A 235 30.56 -3.27 -8.58
CA SER A 235 30.85 -3.05 -7.17
C SER A 235 31.13 -4.36 -6.42
N PHE A 236 30.48 -5.46 -6.80
CA PHE A 236 30.70 -6.79 -6.23
C PHE A 236 32.03 -7.42 -6.72
N GLN A 237 32.37 -7.22 -7.99
CA GLN A 237 33.66 -7.65 -8.57
C GLN A 237 34.84 -6.90 -7.92
N ALA A 238 34.70 -5.59 -7.67
CA ALA A 238 35.69 -4.79 -6.97
C ALA A 238 35.90 -5.24 -5.51
N ILE A 239 34.83 -5.71 -4.84
CA ILE A 239 34.87 -6.25 -3.47
C ILE A 239 35.63 -7.60 -3.39
N LEU A 240 35.53 -8.45 -4.42
CA LEU A 240 36.25 -9.73 -4.46
C LEU A 240 37.74 -9.57 -4.81
N LEU A 241 38.10 -8.55 -5.59
CA LEU A 241 39.47 -8.33 -6.06
C LEU A 241 40.41 -7.70 -5.02
N TYR A 242 39.89 -7.10 -3.94
CA TYR A 242 40.73 -6.38 -2.96
C TYR A 242 41.34 -7.25 -1.84
N ASN A 243 41.09 -8.56 -1.79
CA ASN A 243 41.78 -9.41 -0.80
C ASN A 243 41.76 -10.91 -1.14
N PRO A 244 42.84 -11.46 -1.73
CA PRO A 244 42.91 -12.89 -2.05
C PRO A 244 43.19 -13.79 -0.84
N THR A 245 43.35 -13.26 0.38
CA THR A 245 43.97 -14.05 1.47
C THR A 245 43.44 -13.78 2.88
N ILE A 246 42.14 -13.55 3.06
CA ILE A 246 41.57 -13.38 4.41
C ILE A 246 40.43 -14.37 4.66
N ASN A 247 40.53 -15.06 5.80
CA ASN A 247 39.64 -16.09 6.33
C ASN A 247 38.16 -15.66 6.25
N PRO A 248 37.21 -16.53 5.84
CA PRO A 248 35.80 -16.17 5.62
C PRO A 248 35.08 -15.51 6.81
N SER A 249 35.61 -15.67 8.03
CA SER A 249 35.07 -15.08 9.25
C SER A 249 35.55 -13.65 9.56
N LEU A 250 36.42 -13.04 8.75
CA LEU A 250 36.81 -11.61 8.88
C LEU A 250 36.19 -10.73 7.77
N LEU A 251 35.53 -11.38 6.81
CA LEU A 251 34.92 -10.74 5.66
C LEU A 251 33.61 -10.01 6.00
N TRP A 252 33.06 -10.24 7.20
CA TRP A 252 31.85 -9.58 7.70
C TRP A 252 32.12 -8.19 8.26
N GLU A 253 33.26 -7.98 8.94
CA GLU A 253 33.65 -6.68 9.52
C GLU A 253 33.91 -5.65 8.41
N ILE A 254 34.64 -6.04 7.36
CA ILE A 254 34.94 -5.18 6.20
C ILE A 254 33.66 -4.91 5.37
N LYS A 255 32.72 -5.86 5.32
CA LYS A 255 31.44 -5.70 4.60
C LYS A 255 30.45 -4.80 5.32
N LEU A 256 30.52 -4.72 6.65
CA LEU A 256 29.66 -3.83 7.45
C LEU A 256 30.01 -2.36 7.19
N SER A 257 31.30 -2.01 7.15
CA SER A 257 31.76 -0.66 6.80
C SER A 257 31.34 -0.20 5.40
N ILE A 258 31.18 -1.12 4.45
CA ILE A 258 30.73 -0.81 3.08
C ILE A 258 29.20 -0.66 3.00
N PHE A 259 28.44 -1.38 3.83
CA PHE A 259 26.99 -1.17 3.94
C PHE A 259 26.66 0.25 4.42
N HIS A 260 27.46 0.82 5.34
CA HIS A 260 27.36 2.23 5.73
C HIS A 260 27.65 3.20 4.56
N LEU A 261 28.52 2.84 3.62
CA LEU A 261 28.78 3.62 2.40
C LEU A 261 27.62 3.56 1.39
N LEU A 262 26.92 2.42 1.34
CA LEU A 262 25.70 2.22 0.53
C LEU A 262 24.47 2.94 1.10
N GLN A 263 24.41 3.15 2.42
CA GLN A 263 23.40 4.02 3.02
C GLN A 263 23.64 5.50 2.69
N ASN A 264 24.89 5.94 2.55
CA ASN A 264 25.25 7.33 2.24
C ASN A 264 25.21 7.70 0.75
N THR A 265 25.04 6.74 -0.16
CA THR A 265 24.82 7.01 -1.61
C THR A 265 23.35 6.92 -2.02
N GLY A 266 22.46 6.87 -1.02
CA GLY A 266 21.00 6.81 -1.17
C GLY A 266 20.28 8.14 -0.96
N ASP A 267 20.87 9.29 -1.31
CA ASP A 267 20.11 10.51 -1.65
C ASP A 267 19.42 10.35 -3.03
N LEU A 268 18.74 9.21 -3.21
CA LEU A 268 17.75 8.98 -4.24
C LEU A 268 16.43 8.69 -3.54
N GLN A 269 15.87 9.78 -3.01
CA GLN A 269 14.45 10.05 -2.96
C GLN A 269 13.83 9.73 -4.33
N GLY A 270 13.41 8.48 -4.54
CA GLY A 270 12.98 8.04 -5.86
C GLY A 270 12.31 6.68 -5.85
N SER A 271 11.00 6.69 -5.62
CA SER A 271 10.07 5.59 -5.88
C SER A 271 10.04 4.43 -4.87
N ILE A 272 9.60 4.75 -3.65
CA ILE A 272 8.51 3.96 -3.07
C ILE A 272 7.29 4.86 -3.18
N ASN A 273 6.32 4.43 -3.97
CA ASN A 273 5.04 5.10 -4.11
C ASN A 273 4.43 5.32 -2.72
N THR A 274 4.47 6.57 -2.26
CA THR A 274 3.81 7.07 -1.04
C THR A 274 2.28 7.07 -1.15
N ASN A 275 1.71 6.45 -2.18
CA ASN A 275 0.28 6.37 -2.44
C ASN A 275 -0.46 5.22 -1.74
N VAL A 276 0.17 4.51 -0.79
CA VAL A 276 -0.55 3.51 0.03
C VAL A 276 -1.05 4.11 1.37
N CYS A 277 -0.72 5.36 1.68
CA CYS A 277 -1.18 6.04 2.90
C CYS A 277 -1.85 7.41 2.72
N SER A 278 -2.17 7.85 1.51
CA SER A 278 -3.10 8.98 1.32
C SER A 278 -4.14 8.64 0.25
N LEU A 279 -5.36 8.40 0.69
CA LEU A 279 -6.54 8.33 -0.18
C LEU A 279 -7.65 9.20 0.41
N ASN A 280 -7.29 10.44 0.79
CA ASN A 280 -8.20 11.48 1.25
C ASN A 280 -8.01 12.84 0.55
N SER A 281 -7.33 12.93 -0.61
CA SER A 281 -7.04 14.25 -1.22
C SER A 281 -7.15 14.37 -2.74
N VAL A 282 -7.94 13.53 -3.43
CA VAL A 282 -8.24 13.73 -4.86
C VAL A 282 -9.67 14.22 -5.03
N ILE A 283 -9.98 15.43 -4.55
CA ILE A 283 -11.11 16.27 -5.03
C ILE A 283 -10.73 17.77 -4.98
N GLN A 284 -9.45 18.11 -5.16
CA GLN A 284 -9.05 19.51 -5.34
C GLN A 284 -7.93 19.57 -6.36
N ARG A 285 -8.31 19.74 -7.63
CA ARG A 285 -7.59 20.40 -8.74
C ARG A 285 -8.11 19.85 -10.05
N ASP A 286 -9.35 20.21 -10.38
CA ASP A 286 -9.85 20.30 -11.76
C ASP A 286 -10.64 21.63 -11.91
N GLU A 287 -10.26 22.67 -11.14
CA GLU A 287 -10.97 23.96 -11.12
C GLU A 287 -10.10 25.17 -11.51
N GLU A 288 -8.86 24.95 -11.96
CA GLU A 288 -7.95 26.03 -12.38
C GLU A 288 -7.43 25.86 -13.81
N GLU A 289 -8.29 25.50 -14.77
CA GLU A 289 -8.02 25.78 -16.18
C GLU A 289 -9.30 25.97 -17.01
N SER A 290 -10.23 26.80 -16.53
CA SER A 290 -11.32 27.36 -17.36
C SER A 290 -11.86 28.64 -16.73
N LYS A 291 -10.98 29.64 -16.57
CA LYS A 291 -11.39 31.02 -16.28
C LYS A 291 -10.84 31.97 -17.34
N MET A 292 -11.36 31.85 -18.56
CA MET A 292 -11.44 32.93 -19.54
C MET A 292 -12.61 32.65 -20.51
N MET A 293 -13.80 33.17 -20.21
CA MET A 293 -14.57 33.98 -21.15
C MET A 293 -15.76 34.64 -20.43
N ASP A 294 -15.95 35.90 -20.79
CA ASP A 294 -16.77 36.91 -20.13
C ASP A 294 -18.28 36.73 -20.31
N THR A 295 -18.99 37.35 -19.36
CA THR A 295 -20.40 37.77 -19.47
C THR A 295 -20.54 38.87 -20.54
N ALA A 296 -21.33 38.61 -21.59
CA ALA A 296 -22.25 39.54 -22.27
C ALA A 296 -22.93 38.86 -23.47
#